data_AF-A0A257A0Y1-F1
#
_entry.id   AF-A0A257A0Y1-F1
#
_cell.length_a   1.000
_cell.length_b   1.000
_cell.length_c   1.000
_cell.angle_alpha   90.00
_cell.angle_beta   90.00
_cell.angle_gamma   90.00
#
_symmetry.space_group_name_H-M   'P 1'
#
loop_
_entity.id
_entity.type
_entity.pdbx_description
1 polymer ?
#
loop_
_entity_poly.entity_id
_entity_poly.type
_entity_poly.pdbx_seq_one_letter_code
_entity_poly.pdbx_strand_id
1 'polypeptide(L)' 'NDLETINLINKLIEEEFSVIFINEAISSKLGKRLYDIRLQVEIPIIVEIPGKKGHLPEYVDYISKLIKKAVGIEVYRQK' A
#
# COMPACT_ATOMS: atom_id res chain seq x y z
N ASN A 1 -11.96 5.13 11.41
CA ASN A 1 -10.92 5.87 12.16
C ASN A 1 -9.53 5.30 11.81
N ASP A 2 -8.43 6.07 11.85
CA ASP A 2 -7.11 5.58 11.40
C ASP A 2 -6.58 4.45 12.29
N LEU A 3 -6.85 4.58 13.59
CA LEU A 3 -6.50 3.56 14.58
C LEU A 3 -7.24 2.23 14.33
N GLU A 4 -8.53 2.29 13.99
CA GLU A 4 -9.32 1.08 13.69
C GLU A 4 -8.80 0.36 12.45
N THR A 5 -8.39 1.11 11.42
CA THR A 5 -7.86 0.51 10.19
C THR A 5 -6.53 -0.20 10.45
N ILE A 6 -5.65 0.39 11.27
CA ILE A 6 -4.40 -0.26 11.68
C ILE A 6 -4.66 -1.51 12.51
N ASN A 7 -5.59 -1.44 13.47
CA ASN A 7 -5.93 -2.61 14.28
C ASN A 7 -6.50 -3.74 13.42
N LEU A 8 -7.30 -3.41 12.39
CA LEU A 8 -7.78 -4.40 11.42
C LEU A 8 -6.63 -5.01 10.61
N ILE A 9 -5.68 -4.20 10.12
CA ILE A 9 -4.52 -4.71 9.39
C ILE A 9 -3.69 -5.64 10.29
N ASN A 10 -3.43 -5.25 11.54
CA ASN A 10 -2.70 -6.08 12.50
C ASN A 10 -3.41 -7.40 12.76
N LYS A 11 -4.74 -7.38 12.92
CA LYS A 11 -5.53 -8.60 13.06
C LYS A 11 -5.43 -9.50 11.82
N LEU A 12 -5.46 -8.94 10.61
CA LEU A 12 -5.29 -9.71 9.37
C LEU A 12 -3.87 -10.29 9.22
N ILE A 13 -2.85 -9.62 9.79
CA ILE A 13 -1.50 -10.16 9.88
C ILE A 13 -1.47 -11.36 10.84
N GLU A 14 -2.09 -11.23 12.02
CA GLU A 14 -2.18 -12.32 13.01
C GLU A 14 -2.97 -13.54 12.47
N GLU A 15 -3.95 -13.31 11.60
CA GLU A 15 -4.72 -14.36 10.92
C GLU A 15 -4.02 -14.92 9.66
N GLU A 16 -2.75 -14.57 9.43
CA GLU A 16 -1.89 -15.10 8.34
C GLU A 16 -2.43 -14.90 6.92
N PHE A 17 -3.16 -13.81 6.67
CA PHE A 17 -3.59 -13.47 5.31
C PHE A 17 -2.38 -13.24 4.40
N SER A 18 -2.43 -13.74 3.17
CA SER A 18 -1.31 -13.61 2.24
C SER A 18 -1.29 -12.28 1.47
N VAL A 19 -2.47 -11.75 1.15
CA VAL A 19 -2.62 -10.52 0.35
C VAL A 19 -3.74 -9.67 0.93
N ILE A 20 -3.47 -8.38 1.11
CA ILE A 20 -4.47 -7.40 1.54
C ILE A 20 -4.60 -6.34 0.45
N PHE A 21 -5.82 -6.16 -0.08
CA PHE A 21 -6.14 -5.05 -0.95
C PHE A 21 -6.70 -3.88 -0.14
N ILE A 22 -6.14 -2.69 -0.32
CA ILE A 22 -6.62 -1.47 0.30
C ILE A 22 -6.84 -0.38 -0.74
N ASN A 23 -7.74 0.55 -0.46
CA ASN A 23 -7.95 1.70 -1.33
C ASN A 23 -6.76 2.67 -1.23
N GLU A 24 -6.35 3.29 -2.34
CA GLU A 24 -5.36 4.37 -2.39
C GLU A 24 -5.62 5.49 -1.38
N ALA A 25 -6.89 5.84 -1.14
CA ALA A 25 -7.26 6.85 -0.14
C ALA A 25 -6.93 6.42 1.29
N ILE A 26 -7.06 5.13 1.59
CA ILE A 26 -6.70 4.56 2.90
C ILE A 26 -5.18 4.53 3.02
N SER A 27 -4.49 4.05 1.98
CA SER A 27 -3.03 4.03 1.95
C SER A 27 -2.43 5.43 2.16
N SER A 28 -2.89 6.41 1.39
CA SER A 28 -2.43 7.80 1.49
C SER A 28 -2.64 8.38 2.88
N LYS A 29 -3.70 7.97 3.57
CA LYS A 29 -4.01 8.42 4.93
C LYS A 29 -3.12 7.76 5.98
N LEU A 30 -2.86 6.46 5.84
CA LEU A 30 -2.01 5.71 6.77
C LEU A 30 -0.52 6.01 6.60
N GLY A 31 -0.09 6.35 5.38
CA GLY A 31 1.23 6.86 5.04
C GLY A 31 2.37 6.08 5.69
N LYS A 32 3.09 6.75 6.61
CA LYS A 32 4.26 6.20 7.30
C LYS A 32 3.96 4.90 8.06
N ARG A 33 2.79 4.79 8.72
CA ARG A 33 2.45 3.58 9.48
C ARG A 33 2.34 2.34 8.61
N LEU A 34 1.74 2.49 7.42
CA LEU A 34 1.64 1.40 6.46
C LEU A 34 3.02 1.00 5.94
N TYR A 35 3.90 1.98 5.71
CA TYR A 35 5.29 1.73 5.33
C TYR A 35 6.06 0.97 6.42
N ASP A 36 5.90 1.36 7.70
CA ASP A 36 6.56 0.68 8.82
C ASP A 36 6.08 -0.78 8.94
N ILE A 37 4.78 -1.05 8.76
CA ILE A 37 4.23 -2.41 8.74
C ILE A 37 4.89 -3.25 7.63
N ARG A 38 4.97 -2.71 6.40
CA ARG A 38 5.60 -3.40 5.26
C ARG A 38 7.07 -3.75 5.48
N LEU A 39 7.76 -3.06 6.40
CA LEU A 39 9.15 -3.36 6.75
C LEU A 39 9.29 -4.41 7.85
N GLN A 40 8.24 -4.61 8.66
CA GLN A 40 8.26 -5.50 9.82
C GLN A 40 7.81 -6.92 9.50
N VAL A 41 6.99 -7.10 8.46
CA VAL A 41 6.40 -8.40 8.12
C VAL A 41 6.67 -8.78 6.67
N GLU A 42 6.93 -10.06 6.43
CA GLU A 42 7.12 -10.62 5.08
C GLU A 42 5.78 -10.89 4.38
N ILE A 43 4.74 -11.19 5.17
CA ILE A 43 3.36 -11.46 4.75
C ILE A 43 2.44 -10.66 5.67
N PRO A 44 1.37 -10.01 5.18
CA PRO A 44 0.83 -9.99 3.82
C PRO A 44 1.49 -9.01 2.85
N ILE A 45 1.37 -9.31 1.55
CA ILE A 45 1.56 -8.31 0.49
C ILE A 45 0.37 -7.35 0.49
N ILE A 46 0.64 -6.07 0.78
CA ILE A 46 -0.40 -5.03 0.75
C ILE A 46 -0.41 -4.34 -0.61
N VAL A 47 -1.51 -4.48 -1.34
CA VAL A 47 -1.71 -3.90 -2.67
C VAL A 47 -2.73 -2.77 -2.61
N GLU A 48 -2.40 -1.66 -3.24
CA GLU A 48 -3.21 -0.46 -3.26
C GLU A 48 -4.00 -0.39 -4.57
N ILE A 49 -5.32 -0.22 -4.46
CA ILE A 49 -6.26 -0.20 -5.59
C ILE A 49 -7.05 1.11 -5.62
N PRO A 50 -7.40 1.62 -6.82
CA PRO A 50 -8.20 2.82 -6.93
C PRO A 50 -9.60 2.63 -6.32
N GLY A 51 -10.18 3.74 -5.86
CA GLY A 51 -11.57 3.75 -5.45
C GLY A 51 -12.53 3.70 -6.65
N LYS A 52 -13.84 3.65 -6.37
CA LYS A 52 -14.89 3.69 -7.41
C LYS A 52 -14.82 4.93 -8.32
N LYS A 53 -14.15 6.00 -7.88
CA LYS A 53 -13.97 7.25 -8.63
C LYS A 53 -12.67 7.28 -9.47
N GLY A 54 -11.93 6.18 -9.53
CA GLY A 54 -10.62 6.09 -10.19
C GLY A 54 -9.46 6.39 -9.25
N HIS A 55 -8.27 6.58 -9.84
CA HIS A 55 -7.02 6.89 -9.15
C HIS A 55 -7.05 8.27 -8.50
N LEU A 56 -6.35 8.44 -7.39
CA LEU A 56 -6.12 9.78 -6.84
C LEU A 56 -5.13 10.57 -7.72
N PRO A 57 -5.31 11.89 -7.91
CA PRO A 57 -4.51 12.68 -8.85
C PRO A 57 -3.00 12.67 -8.59
N GLU A 58 -2.60 12.53 -7.32
CA GLU A 58 -1.20 12.51 -6.88
C GLU A 58 -0.73 11.10 -6.48
N TYR A 59 -1.49 10.07 -6.87
CA TYR A 59 -1.15 8.70 -6.51
C TYR A 59 0.11 8.22 -7.23
N VAL A 60 1.17 7.98 -6.47
CA VAL A 60 2.35 7.25 -6.90
C VAL A 60 2.31 5.89 -6.24
N ASP A 61 2.10 4.86 -7.05
CA ASP A 61 1.96 3.50 -6.56
C ASP A 61 3.24 3.02 -5.85
N TYR A 62 3.05 2.17 -4.84
CA TYR A 62 4.14 1.66 -4.03
C TYR A 62 5.15 0.81 -4.84
N ILE A 63 4.69 0.05 -5.83
CA ILE A 63 5.55 -0.76 -6.70
C ILE A 63 6.45 0.14 -7.54
N SER A 64 5.92 1.22 -8.13
CA SER A 64 6.70 2.23 -8.85
C SER A 64 7.76 2.87 -7.97
N LYS A 65 7.47 3.11 -6.68
CA LYS A 65 8.48 3.59 -5.71
C LYS A 65 9.57 2.56 -5.47
N LEU A 66 9.23 1.27 -5.35
CA LEU A 66 10.21 0.20 -5.19
C LEU A 66 11.09 0.04 -6.43
N ILE A 67 10.51 0.07 -7.63
CA ILE A 67 11.23 0.03 -8.90
C ILE A 67 12.18 1.24 -8.99
N LYS A 68 11.69 2.45 -8.70
CA LYS A 68 12.51 3.66 -8.68
C LYS A 68 13.67 3.53 -7.68
N LYS A 69 13.44 2.97 -6.49
CA LYS A 69 14.49 2.75 -5.48
C LYS A 69 15.53 1.72 -5.91
N ALA A 70 15.12 0.68 -6.64
CA ALA A 70 16.00 -0.40 -7.09
C ALA A 70 16.83 -0.02 -8.33
N VAL A 71 16.23 0.71 -9.28
CA VAL A 71 16.80 0.96 -10.62
C VAL A 71 17.22 2.42 -10.83
N GLY A 72 16.74 3.35 -10.00
CA GLY A 72 17.06 4.78 -10.09
C GLY A 72 16.29 5.54 -11.18
N ILE A 73 15.42 4.86 -11.94
CA ILE A 73 14.65 5.44 -13.05
C ILE A 73 13.15 5.33 -12.79
N GLU A 74 12.38 6.32 -13.21
CA GLU A 74 10.92 6.25 -13.23
C GLU A 74 10.46 5.44 -14.43
N VAL A 75 9.73 4.36 -14.16
CA VAL A 75 9.16 3.50 -15.21
C VAL A 75 7.70 3.90 -15.39
N TYR A 76 7.39 4.49 -16.53
CA TYR A 76 6.02 4.82 -16.91
C TYR A 76 5.45 3.68 -17.74
N ARG A 77 4.22 3.26 -17.41
CA ARG A 77 3.47 2.32 -18.25
C ARG A 77 3.05 3.06 -19.52
N GLN A 78 3.70 2.78 -20.66
CA GLN A 78 3.24 3.29 -21.95
C GLN A 78 1.87 2.67 -22.27
N LYS A 79 0.93 3.53 -22.67
CA LYS A 79 -0.42 3.15 -23.11
C LYS A 79 -0.39 2.52 -24.49
#